data_AF-A0A7W1PFS9-F1
#
_entry.id   AF-A0A7W1PFS9-F1
#
_cell.length_a   1.000
_cell.length_b   1.000
_cell.length_c   1.000
_cell.angle_alpha   90.00
_cell.angle_beta   90.00
_cell.angle_gamma   90.00
#
_symmetry.space_group_name_H-M   'P 1'
#
loop_
_entity.id
_entity.type
_entity.pdbx_description
1 polymer ?
#
loop_
_entity_poly.entity_id
_entity_poly.type
_entity_poly.pdbx_seq_one_letter_code
_entity_poly.pdbx_strand_id
1 'polypeptide(L)'
;MTRRTRHGAALAIAMFALVTMAAIADAVLAPALASRRASRRLAAHAAAEAEAERALGAVVGEWAPSAWRALVSGHESVTVRHAAASRIAASAISVQTRVRRLGPDVFWVAAMTRVPLADAPAAAHRSLLVELVRDSIRLPAALTAGGDINLAAGAALAVGNDCAPANAAPPAALIAHPAAEIRRDGSATDEGGRDTVARSAVTYAAPAGIRLPALLDAASIRLPNGTVMTPEPRESGGQCIHGAANWGGHGNGSCADYSPVVVAEGDLRIRGGGGQGALVVAGRLVIEGPFHYRGLIVAAGGLETTGGAVTIDGAVLTSAMGDATLHG
;
A
#
# COMPACT_ATOMS: atom_id res chain seq x y z
N MET A 1 -75.25 -4.54 -73.90
CA MET A 1 -74.06 -4.38 -73.02
C MET A 1 -74.49 -4.57 -71.57
N THR A 2 -74.34 -5.78 -71.02
CA THR A 2 -74.71 -6.10 -69.63
C THR A 2 -73.44 -6.30 -68.79
N ARG A 3 -73.15 -5.35 -67.89
CA ARG A 3 -72.07 -5.42 -66.91
C ARG A 3 -72.43 -6.46 -65.85
N ARG A 4 -71.86 -7.67 -65.96
CA ARG A 4 -71.90 -8.69 -64.91
C ARG A 4 -70.90 -8.28 -63.82
N THR A 5 -71.41 -7.92 -62.64
CA THR A 5 -70.67 -7.46 -61.48
C THR A 5 -69.78 -8.57 -60.89
N ARG A 6 -68.46 -8.40 -61.01
CA ARG A 6 -67.43 -9.28 -60.41
C ARG A 6 -67.22 -8.90 -58.93
N HIS A 7 -68.13 -9.25 -58.03
CA HIS A 7 -68.02 -8.89 -56.60
C HIS A 7 -67.37 -9.98 -55.72
N GLY A 8 -67.31 -11.25 -56.16
CA GLY A 8 -66.67 -12.34 -55.40
C GLY A 8 -65.14 -12.40 -55.51
N ALA A 9 -64.55 -11.95 -56.62
CA ALA A 9 -63.10 -12.03 -56.84
C ALA A 9 -62.30 -11.00 -56.02
N ALA A 10 -62.90 -9.85 -55.70
CA ALA A 10 -62.23 -8.78 -54.97
C ALA A 10 -61.88 -9.17 -53.52
N LEU A 11 -62.79 -9.91 -52.84
CA LEU A 11 -62.57 -10.36 -51.46
C LEU A 11 -61.44 -11.38 -51.36
N ALA A 12 -61.41 -12.36 -52.28
CA ALA A 12 -60.37 -13.39 -52.29
C ALA A 12 -58.96 -12.80 -52.53
N ILE A 13 -58.86 -11.82 -53.44
CA ILE A 13 -57.61 -11.10 -53.71
C ILE A 13 -57.18 -10.28 -52.48
N ALA A 14 -58.11 -9.60 -51.81
CA ALA A 14 -57.81 -8.82 -50.61
C ALA A 14 -57.31 -9.71 -49.44
N MET A 15 -57.92 -10.88 -49.23
CA MET A 15 -57.46 -11.83 -48.21
C MET A 15 -56.06 -12.38 -48.53
N PHE A 16 -55.80 -12.76 -49.79
CA PHE A 16 -54.47 -13.22 -50.19
C PHE A 16 -53.41 -12.13 -50.02
N ALA A 17 -53.73 -10.89 -50.36
CA ALA A 17 -52.86 -9.73 -50.15
C ALA A 17 -52.56 -9.50 -48.66
N LEU A 18 -53.57 -9.61 -47.78
CA LEU A 18 -53.37 -9.48 -46.33
C LEU A 18 -52.49 -10.58 -45.75
N VAL A 19 -52.69 -11.83 -46.16
CA VAL A 19 -51.88 -12.97 -45.70
C VAL A 19 -50.44 -12.84 -46.17
N THR A 20 -50.22 -12.42 -47.42
CA THR A 20 -48.86 -12.21 -47.95
C THR A 20 -48.17 -11.03 -47.29
N MET A 21 -48.87 -9.91 -47.04
CA MET A 21 -48.33 -8.79 -46.27
C MET A 21 -47.99 -9.20 -44.83
N ALA A 22 -48.84 -9.98 -44.17
CA ALA A 22 -48.57 -10.49 -42.82
C ALA A 22 -47.34 -11.43 -42.79
N ALA A 23 -47.21 -12.32 -43.77
CA ALA A 23 -46.05 -13.21 -43.90
C ALA A 23 -44.75 -12.44 -44.15
N ILE A 24 -44.78 -11.40 -45.00
CA ILE A 24 -43.62 -10.54 -45.26
C ILE A 24 -43.28 -9.72 -44.01
N ALA A 25 -44.28 -9.18 -43.31
CA ALA A 25 -44.08 -8.43 -42.08
C ALA A 25 -43.42 -9.30 -41.00
N ASP A 26 -43.88 -10.53 -40.80
CA ASP A 26 -43.28 -11.47 -39.84
C ASP A 26 -41.85 -11.86 -40.22
N ALA A 27 -41.60 -12.14 -41.51
CA ALA A 27 -40.29 -12.47 -42.04
C ALA A 27 -39.24 -11.36 -41.82
N VAL A 28 -39.65 -10.10 -41.73
CA VAL A 28 -38.76 -8.95 -41.50
C VAL A 28 -38.69 -8.53 -40.03
N LEU A 29 -39.83 -8.46 -39.34
CA LEU A 29 -39.92 -7.95 -37.97
C LEU A 29 -39.37 -8.94 -36.94
N ALA A 30 -39.62 -10.24 -37.10
CA ALA A 30 -39.18 -11.22 -36.11
C ALA A 30 -37.65 -11.31 -35.99
N PRO A 31 -36.86 -11.37 -37.08
CA PRO A 31 -35.39 -11.31 -37.00
C PRO A 31 -34.88 -9.98 -36.44
N ALA A 32 -35.51 -8.85 -36.77
CA ALA A 32 -35.12 -7.54 -36.27
C ALA A 32 -35.34 -7.39 -34.75
N LEU A 33 -36.43 -7.95 -34.23
CA LEU A 33 -36.67 -8.00 -32.78
C LEU A 33 -35.73 -8.99 -32.08
N ALA A 34 -35.45 -10.13 -32.72
CA ALA A 34 -34.49 -11.11 -32.20
C ALA A 34 -33.07 -10.53 -32.11
N SER A 35 -32.60 -9.84 -33.15
CA SER A 35 -31.28 -9.18 -33.15
C SER A 35 -31.20 -8.08 -32.10
N ARG A 36 -32.26 -7.27 -31.94
CA ARG A 36 -32.33 -6.24 -30.91
C ARG A 36 -32.25 -6.82 -29.49
N ARG A 37 -32.93 -7.94 -29.24
CA ARG A 37 -32.85 -8.65 -27.95
C ARG A 37 -31.45 -9.24 -27.73
N ALA A 38 -30.85 -9.83 -28.75
CA ALA A 38 -29.50 -10.36 -28.70
C ALA A 38 -28.46 -9.27 -28.37
N SER A 39 -28.52 -8.13 -29.07
CA SER A 39 -27.62 -6.99 -28.82
C SER A 39 -27.79 -6.42 -27.41
N ARG A 40 -29.04 -6.33 -26.91
CA ARG A 40 -29.29 -5.89 -25.53
C ARG A 40 -28.72 -6.85 -24.49
N ARG A 41 -28.81 -8.17 -24.71
CA ARG A 41 -28.21 -9.17 -23.83
C ARG A 41 -26.69 -9.08 -23.82
N LEU A 42 -26.07 -8.96 -24.99
CA LEU A 42 -24.62 -8.77 -25.10
C LEU A 42 -24.15 -7.51 -24.38
N ALA A 43 -24.86 -6.39 -24.57
CA ALA A 43 -24.55 -5.14 -23.87
C ALA A 43 -24.71 -5.28 -22.34
N ALA A 44 -25.75 -5.96 -21.87
CA ALA A 44 -25.96 -6.21 -20.44
C ALA A 44 -24.85 -7.10 -19.84
N HIS A 45 -24.40 -8.13 -20.55
CA HIS A 45 -23.28 -8.97 -20.13
C HIS A 45 -21.96 -8.18 -20.08
N ALA A 46 -21.63 -7.43 -21.13
CA ALA A 46 -20.42 -6.61 -21.16
C ALA A 46 -20.40 -5.57 -20.03
N ALA A 47 -21.54 -4.94 -19.75
CA ALA A 47 -21.67 -4.00 -18.65
C ALA A 47 -21.49 -4.68 -17.28
N ALA A 48 -22.07 -5.87 -17.08
CA ALA A 48 -21.92 -6.65 -15.86
C ALA A 48 -20.45 -7.03 -15.61
N GLU A 49 -19.72 -7.43 -16.65
CA GLU A 49 -18.30 -7.80 -16.56
C GLU A 49 -17.40 -6.60 -16.27
N ALA A 50 -17.59 -5.50 -16.99
CA ALA A 50 -16.82 -4.28 -16.78
C ALA A 50 -16.99 -3.72 -15.35
N GLU A 51 -18.21 -3.81 -14.80
CA GLU A 51 -18.47 -3.41 -13.41
C GLU A 51 -17.83 -4.38 -12.41
N ALA A 52 -17.84 -5.68 -12.69
CA ALA A 52 -17.20 -6.67 -11.84
C ALA A 52 -15.68 -6.44 -11.77
N GLU A 53 -15.04 -6.14 -12.90
CA GLU A 53 -13.61 -5.83 -12.97
C GLU A 53 -13.27 -4.51 -12.25
N ARG A 54 -14.07 -3.47 -12.44
CA ARG A 54 -13.88 -2.20 -11.73
C ARG A 54 -14.00 -2.36 -10.22
N ALA A 55 -14.98 -3.13 -9.76
CA ALA A 55 -15.18 -3.39 -8.33
C ALA A 55 -14.02 -4.18 -7.73
N LEU A 56 -13.53 -5.19 -8.47
CA LEU A 56 -12.35 -5.98 -8.11
C LEU A 56 -11.10 -5.08 -7.99
N GLY A 57 -10.88 -4.20 -8.98
CA GLY A 57 -9.79 -3.23 -8.98
C GLY A 57 -9.88 -2.21 -7.85
N ALA A 58 -11.09 -1.76 -7.48
CA ALA A 58 -11.29 -0.87 -6.36
C ALA A 58 -10.93 -1.52 -5.01
N VAL A 59 -11.30 -2.79 -4.80
CA VAL A 59 -10.94 -3.52 -3.57
C VAL A 59 -9.41 -3.68 -3.44
N VAL A 60 -8.72 -3.96 -4.54
CA VAL A 60 -7.25 -4.08 -4.56
C VAL A 60 -6.57 -2.70 -4.44
N GLY A 61 -7.11 -1.66 -5.07
CA GLY A 61 -6.56 -0.31 -5.02
C GLY A 61 -6.72 0.38 -3.66
N GLU A 62 -7.81 0.10 -2.95
CA GLU A 62 -8.10 0.59 -1.60
C GLU A 62 -7.77 -0.47 -0.52
N TRP A 63 -6.77 -1.33 -0.79
CA TRP A 63 -6.45 -2.43 0.10
C TRP A 63 -6.04 -1.94 1.49
N ALA A 64 -6.79 -2.34 2.54
CA ALA A 64 -6.52 -2.02 3.93
C ALA A 64 -5.99 -3.26 4.67
N PRO A 65 -4.66 -3.45 4.78
CA PRO A 65 -4.08 -4.70 5.30
C PRO A 65 -4.53 -5.01 6.73
N SER A 66 -4.69 -4.00 7.58
CA SER A 66 -5.12 -4.15 8.97
C SER A 66 -6.54 -4.68 9.08
N ALA A 67 -7.47 -4.14 8.30
CA ALA A 67 -8.88 -4.57 8.28
C ALA A 67 -9.03 -6.02 7.77
N TRP A 68 -8.30 -6.39 6.71
CA TRP A 68 -8.40 -7.73 6.13
C TRP A 68 -7.64 -8.79 6.94
N ARG A 69 -6.54 -8.43 7.62
CA ARG A 69 -5.81 -9.34 8.51
C ARG A 69 -6.57 -9.70 9.78
N ALA A 70 -7.49 -8.84 10.22
CA ALA A 70 -8.39 -9.14 11.32
C ALA A 70 -9.38 -10.28 11.00
N LEU A 71 -9.53 -10.65 9.72
CA LEU A 71 -10.35 -11.82 9.35
C LEU A 71 -9.68 -13.11 9.82
N VAL A 72 -10.46 -13.94 10.49
CA VAL A 72 -10.08 -15.32 10.82
C VAL A 72 -9.91 -16.09 9.51
N SER A 73 -8.87 -16.93 9.40
CA SER A 73 -8.68 -17.79 8.22
C SER A 73 -9.94 -18.61 7.95
N GLY A 74 -10.38 -18.64 6.69
CA GLY A 74 -11.62 -19.28 6.26
C GLY A 74 -12.88 -18.42 6.41
N HIS A 75 -12.83 -17.28 7.10
CA HIS A 75 -13.96 -16.34 7.19
C HIS A 75 -13.99 -15.37 6.02
N GLU A 76 -15.20 -15.03 5.60
CA GLU A 76 -15.52 -14.17 4.47
C GLU A 76 -16.07 -12.84 4.99
N SER A 77 -15.48 -11.74 4.53
CA SER A 77 -16.08 -10.42 4.66
C SER A 77 -16.85 -10.09 3.39
N VAL A 78 -18.05 -9.54 3.57
CA VAL A 78 -18.88 -9.06 2.47
C VAL A 78 -18.87 -7.54 2.52
N THR A 79 -18.29 -6.92 1.50
CA THR A 79 -18.40 -5.48 1.29
C THR A 79 -19.43 -5.26 0.20
N VAL A 80 -20.56 -4.64 0.56
CA VAL A 80 -21.63 -4.32 -0.39
C VAL A 80 -21.40 -2.91 -0.91
N ARG A 81 -21.08 -2.77 -2.20
CA ARG A 81 -20.97 -1.46 -2.86
C ARG A 81 -22.21 -1.26 -3.72
N HIS A 82 -23.08 -0.32 -3.37
CA HIS A 82 -24.31 -0.09 -4.12
C HIS A 82 -24.10 0.88 -5.30
N ALA A 83 -24.55 0.42 -6.47
CA ALA A 83 -25.01 1.17 -7.65
C ALA A 83 -24.05 2.20 -8.28
N ALA A 84 -23.39 1.81 -9.37
CA ALA A 84 -23.07 2.77 -10.43
C ALA A 84 -24.33 3.00 -11.28
N ALA A 85 -24.73 4.26 -11.47
CA ALA A 85 -25.78 4.60 -12.43
C ALA A 85 -25.27 4.33 -13.85
N SER A 86 -25.79 3.27 -14.48
CA SER A 86 -25.47 2.99 -15.88
C SER A 86 -26.37 3.82 -16.79
N ARG A 87 -25.81 4.49 -17.80
CA ARG A 87 -26.62 5.17 -18.84
C ARG A 87 -27.31 4.18 -19.80
N ILE A 88 -26.94 2.89 -19.75
CA ILE A 88 -27.41 1.84 -20.65
C ILE A 88 -28.66 1.14 -20.09
N ALA A 89 -28.78 1.09 -18.76
CA ALA A 89 -29.93 0.55 -18.05
C ALA A 89 -30.43 1.65 -17.11
N ALA A 90 -31.66 2.12 -17.26
CA ALA A 90 -32.30 3.04 -16.30
C ALA A 90 -32.49 2.42 -14.89
N SER A 91 -31.81 1.32 -14.59
CA SER A 91 -31.78 0.58 -13.34
C SER A 91 -30.33 0.47 -12.82
N ALA A 92 -30.19 0.56 -11.50
CA ALA A 92 -28.91 0.41 -10.82
C ALA A 92 -28.35 -1.02 -10.98
N ILE A 93 -27.09 -1.12 -11.40
CA ILE A 93 -26.34 -2.39 -11.36
C ILE A 93 -26.00 -2.67 -9.90
N SER A 94 -26.36 -3.85 -9.39
CA SER A 94 -25.96 -4.25 -8.04
C SER A 94 -24.61 -4.94 -8.09
N VAL A 95 -23.73 -4.56 -7.16
CA VAL A 95 -22.36 -5.07 -7.05
C VAL A 95 -22.14 -5.55 -5.63
N GLN A 96 -21.65 -6.77 -5.49
CA GLN A 96 -21.26 -7.35 -4.22
C GLN A 96 -19.82 -7.82 -4.31
N THR A 97 -18.97 -7.32 -3.42
CA THR A 97 -17.58 -7.76 -3.30
C THR A 97 -17.39 -8.59 -2.04
N ARG A 98 -16.56 -9.61 -2.14
CA ARG A 98 -16.27 -10.56 -1.08
C ARG A 98 -14.77 -10.72 -0.97
N VAL A 99 -14.27 -10.65 0.26
CA VAL A 99 -12.85 -10.91 0.59
C VAL A 99 -12.82 -12.04 1.59
N ARG A 100 -12.20 -13.16 1.21
CA ARG A 100 -12.02 -14.32 2.10
C ARG A 100 -10.55 -14.56 2.32
N ARG A 101 -10.15 -14.65 3.58
CA ARG A 101 -8.79 -15.03 3.94
C ARG A 101 -8.63 -16.54 3.79
N LEU A 102 -7.74 -16.98 2.90
CA LEU A 102 -7.45 -18.41 2.70
C LEU A 102 -6.27 -18.88 3.55
N GLY A 103 -5.32 -18.00 3.82
CA GLY A 103 -4.14 -18.28 4.64
C GLY A 103 -3.62 -17.02 5.34
N PRO A 104 -2.42 -17.07 5.96
CA PRO A 104 -1.85 -15.94 6.66
C PRO A 104 -1.75 -14.68 5.77
N ASP A 105 -1.40 -14.88 4.50
CA ASP A 105 -1.13 -13.83 3.51
C ASP A 105 -1.90 -13.99 2.20
N VAL A 106 -2.69 -15.05 2.05
CA VAL A 106 -3.43 -15.32 0.81
C VAL A 106 -4.90 -15.00 1.00
N PHE A 107 -5.45 -14.21 0.08
CA PHE A 107 -6.82 -13.77 0.07
C PHE A 107 -7.48 -14.09 -1.27
N TRP A 108 -8.73 -14.53 -1.21
CA TRP A 108 -9.59 -14.64 -2.37
C TRP A 108 -10.51 -13.44 -2.40
N VAL A 109 -10.46 -12.66 -3.49
CA VAL A 109 -11.34 -11.52 -3.70
C VAL A 109 -12.27 -11.87 -4.85
N ALA A 110 -13.57 -11.68 -4.65
CA ALA A 110 -14.57 -11.92 -5.67
C ALA A 110 -15.51 -10.72 -5.81
N ALA A 111 -15.89 -10.42 -7.04
CA ALA A 111 -16.91 -9.43 -7.39
C ALA A 111 -18.04 -10.12 -8.14
N MET A 112 -19.26 -9.93 -7.66
CA MET A 112 -20.49 -10.43 -8.25
C MET A 112 -21.34 -9.23 -8.66
N THR A 113 -21.80 -9.22 -9.90
CA THR A 113 -22.66 -8.15 -10.42
C THR A 113 -23.97 -8.71 -10.94
N ARG A 114 -25.05 -7.94 -10.79
CA ARG A 114 -26.35 -8.26 -11.38
C ARG A 114 -26.93 -7.01 -12.02
N VAL A 115 -27.36 -7.17 -13.27
CA VAL A 115 -28.06 -6.15 -14.06
C VAL A 115 -29.54 -6.52 -14.08
N PRO A 116 -30.39 -5.81 -13.32
CA PRO A 116 -31.83 -6.07 -13.30
C PRO A 116 -32.47 -5.40 -14.52
N LEU A 117 -32.43 -6.08 -15.67
CA LEU A 117 -33.19 -5.70 -16.86
C LEU A 117 -34.30 -6.74 -17.08
N ALA A 118 -35.56 -6.29 -17.17
CA ALA A 118 -36.71 -7.19 -17.28
C ALA A 118 -36.60 -8.18 -18.47
N ASP A 119 -36.06 -7.72 -19.60
CA ASP A 119 -35.98 -8.51 -20.84
C ASP A 119 -34.57 -9.08 -21.13
N ALA A 120 -33.58 -8.70 -20.35
CA ALA A 120 -32.17 -9.08 -20.54
C ALA A 120 -31.39 -9.03 -19.21
N PRO A 121 -31.76 -9.86 -18.22
CA PRO A 121 -30.98 -9.95 -16.99
C PRO A 121 -29.60 -10.48 -17.32
N ALA A 122 -28.58 -9.87 -16.71
CA ALA A 122 -27.20 -10.34 -16.84
C ALA A 122 -26.56 -10.40 -15.45
N ALA A 123 -25.65 -11.35 -15.28
CA ALA A 123 -24.82 -11.45 -14.10
C ALA A 123 -23.39 -11.76 -14.53
N ALA A 124 -22.42 -11.23 -13.78
CA ALA A 124 -21.03 -11.59 -13.94
C ALA A 124 -20.40 -11.93 -12.59
N HIS A 125 -19.44 -12.82 -12.63
CA HIS A 125 -18.61 -13.20 -11.49
C HIS A 125 -17.16 -13.13 -11.93
N ARG A 126 -16.35 -12.36 -11.20
CA ARG A 126 -14.90 -12.26 -11.35
C ARG A 126 -14.26 -12.52 -10.00
N SER A 127 -13.11 -13.19 -10.02
CA SER A 127 -12.37 -13.45 -8.80
C SER A 127 -10.89 -13.43 -9.05
N LEU A 128 -10.13 -13.04 -8.04
CA LEU A 128 -8.68 -13.04 -8.04
C LEU A 128 -8.15 -13.63 -6.72
N LEU A 129 -6.92 -14.12 -6.79
CA LEU A 129 -6.14 -14.51 -5.63
C LEU A 129 -5.09 -13.42 -5.39
N VAL A 130 -5.09 -12.83 -4.21
CA VAL A 130 -4.06 -11.86 -3.78
C VAL A 130 -3.17 -12.55 -2.77
N GLU A 131 -1.87 -12.45 -2.97
CA GLU A 131 -0.88 -12.76 -1.96
C GLU A 131 -0.29 -11.46 -1.43
N LEU A 132 -0.34 -11.28 -0.11
CA LEU A 132 0.41 -10.23 0.56
C LEU A 132 1.87 -10.62 0.51
N VAL A 133 2.62 -9.97 -0.37
CA VAL A 133 4.08 -10.00 -0.32
C VAL A 133 4.48 -9.33 0.99
N ARG A 134 4.84 -10.14 1.99
CA ARG A 134 5.59 -9.64 3.12
C ARG A 134 7.00 -9.41 2.60
N ASP A 135 7.34 -8.17 2.30
CA ASP A 135 8.74 -7.81 2.38
C ASP A 135 9.14 -8.07 3.84
N SER A 136 9.84 -9.18 4.06
CA SER A 136 10.48 -9.40 5.34
C SER A 136 11.44 -8.23 5.49
N ILE A 137 11.11 -7.31 6.40
CA ILE A 137 12.00 -6.23 6.81
C ILE A 137 13.26 -6.92 7.33
N ARG A 138 14.27 -7.03 6.48
CA ARG A 138 15.57 -7.59 6.81
C ARG A 138 16.50 -6.41 7.00
N LEU A 139 16.63 -6.00 8.24
CA LEU A 139 17.67 -5.09 8.67
C LEU A 139 18.89 -5.94 8.99
N PRO A 140 20.05 -5.69 8.34
CA PRO A 140 21.21 -6.54 8.51
C PRO A 140 21.83 -6.37 9.91
N ALA A 141 21.73 -5.18 10.49
CA ALA A 141 22.13 -4.90 11.87
C ALA A 141 21.33 -3.73 12.46
N ALA A 142 21.42 -3.55 13.79
CA ALA A 142 20.92 -2.36 14.47
C ALA A 142 21.66 -1.08 14.00
N LEU A 143 22.97 -1.15 13.82
CA LEU A 143 23.76 -0.15 13.11
C LEU A 143 24.45 -0.77 11.90
N THR A 144 24.16 -0.26 10.71
CA THR A 144 24.86 -0.60 9.47
C THR A 144 25.56 0.63 8.93
N ALA A 145 26.89 0.63 8.92
CA ALA A 145 27.67 1.77 8.43
C ALA A 145 28.59 1.41 7.28
N GLY A 146 28.56 2.22 6.22
CA GLY A 146 29.44 2.05 5.08
C GLY A 146 30.83 2.67 5.26
N GLY A 147 30.98 3.61 6.19
CA GLY A 147 32.24 4.24 6.57
C GLY A 147 32.83 3.70 7.88
N ASP A 148 33.77 4.45 8.44
CA ASP A 148 34.42 4.16 9.71
C ASP A 148 33.44 4.32 10.87
N ILE A 149 33.65 3.54 11.93
CA ILE A 149 32.80 3.55 13.13
C ILE A 149 33.64 3.88 14.34
N ASN A 150 33.28 4.94 15.05
CA ASN A 150 33.89 5.34 16.31
C ASN A 150 32.87 5.23 17.43
N LEU A 151 33.06 4.26 18.32
CA LEU A 151 32.25 4.07 19.52
C LEU A 151 33.00 4.65 20.72
N ALA A 152 32.56 5.80 21.21
CA ALA A 152 33.12 6.42 22.41
C ALA A 152 32.66 5.66 23.68
N ALA A 153 33.31 5.96 24.81
CA ALA A 153 32.97 5.37 26.10
C ALA A 153 31.47 5.58 26.43
N GLY A 154 30.81 4.50 26.88
CA GLY A 154 29.37 4.52 27.21
C GLY A 154 28.43 4.22 26.04
N ALA A 155 28.91 4.19 24.79
CA ALA A 155 28.10 3.76 23.66
C ALA A 155 27.80 2.25 23.76
N ALA A 156 26.52 1.89 23.69
CA ALA A 156 26.07 0.50 23.74
C ALA A 156 25.19 0.19 22.53
N LEU A 157 25.52 -0.89 21.82
CA LEU A 157 24.72 -1.43 20.73
C LEU A 157 24.20 -2.79 21.17
N ALA A 158 22.89 -2.94 21.19
CA ALA A 158 22.23 -4.18 21.59
C ALA A 158 21.22 -4.60 20.52
N VAL A 159 21.03 -5.90 20.38
CA VAL A 159 20.01 -6.48 19.52
C VAL A 159 18.83 -6.86 20.38
N GLY A 160 17.67 -6.28 20.08
CA GLY A 160 16.41 -6.71 20.69
C GLY A 160 16.02 -8.11 20.22
N ASN A 161 15.52 -8.93 21.13
CA ASN A 161 15.10 -10.31 20.85
C ASN A 161 13.81 -10.39 20.00
N ASP A 162 13.17 -9.25 19.75
CA ASP A 162 11.81 -9.15 19.20
C ASP A 162 11.76 -9.14 17.66
N CYS A 163 12.91 -9.03 17.00
CA CYS A 163 13.00 -8.81 15.54
C CYS A 163 13.30 -10.08 14.72
N ALA A 164 13.74 -11.17 15.36
CA ALA A 164 14.04 -12.42 14.67
C ALA A 164 12.86 -13.39 14.79
N PRO A 165 12.31 -13.93 13.67
CA PRO A 165 11.38 -15.05 13.79
C PRO A 165 12.06 -16.19 14.55
N ALA A 166 11.29 -16.92 15.37
CA ALA A 166 11.81 -18.08 16.09
C ALA A 166 12.58 -18.97 15.09
N ASN A 167 13.86 -19.22 15.36
CA ASN A 167 14.82 -19.98 14.55
C ASN A 167 15.63 -19.20 13.49
N ALA A 168 15.50 -17.89 13.36
CA ALA A 168 16.47 -17.08 12.62
C ALA A 168 17.65 -16.70 13.52
N ALA A 169 18.86 -16.65 12.95
CA ALA A 169 19.99 -16.04 13.64
C ALA A 169 19.61 -14.59 14.00
N PRO A 170 19.88 -14.15 15.24
CA PRO A 170 19.62 -12.76 15.62
C PRO A 170 20.38 -11.83 14.66
N PRO A 171 19.79 -10.68 14.25
CA PRO A 171 20.52 -9.70 13.47
C PRO A 171 21.74 -9.23 14.26
N ALA A 172 22.80 -8.80 13.58
CA ALA A 172 23.98 -8.28 14.27
C ALA A 172 23.65 -6.94 14.97
N ALA A 173 24.36 -6.59 16.04
CA ALA A 173 24.26 -5.25 16.62
C ALA A 173 24.91 -4.22 15.68
N LEU A 174 26.01 -4.62 15.02
CA LEU A 174 26.83 -3.76 14.18
C LEU A 174 27.29 -4.49 12.91
N ILE A 175 27.13 -3.85 11.75
CA ILE A 175 27.81 -4.23 10.51
C ILE A 175 28.50 -3.03 9.91
N ALA A 176 29.81 -3.11 9.77
CA ALA A 176 30.64 -2.11 9.09
C ALA A 176 31.09 -2.59 7.70
N HIS A 177 31.50 -1.64 6.86
CA HIS A 177 32.15 -1.96 5.60
C HIS A 177 33.45 -2.78 5.80
N PRO A 178 33.82 -3.71 4.89
CA PRO A 178 35.01 -4.56 5.03
C PRO A 178 36.35 -3.82 5.22
N ALA A 179 36.45 -2.60 4.67
CA ALA A 179 37.64 -1.76 4.79
C ALA A 179 37.55 -0.71 5.91
N ALA A 180 36.41 -0.60 6.61
CA ALA A 180 36.21 0.41 7.64
C ALA A 180 36.98 0.08 8.93
N GLU A 181 37.54 1.09 9.57
CA GLU A 181 38.07 0.99 10.93
C GLU A 181 36.91 1.03 11.92
N ILE A 182 36.92 0.11 12.90
CA ILE A 182 35.99 0.13 14.03
C ILE A 182 36.82 0.46 15.27
N ARG A 183 36.71 1.69 15.75
CA ARG A 183 37.36 2.17 16.97
C ARG A 183 36.41 2.07 18.14
N ARG A 184 36.91 1.56 19.26
CA ARG A 184 36.16 1.42 20.51
C ARG A 184 36.97 2.03 21.62
N ASP A 185 36.39 2.99 22.31
CA ASP A 185 36.98 3.60 23.49
C ASP A 185 36.30 3.07 24.75
N GLY A 186 37.10 2.66 25.74
CA GLY A 186 36.63 2.31 27.08
C GLY A 186 35.66 1.12 27.11
N SER A 187 34.46 1.34 27.64
CA SER A 187 33.45 0.31 27.96
C SER A 187 32.40 0.08 26.85
N ALA A 188 32.69 0.48 25.61
CA ALA A 188 31.77 0.25 24.51
C ALA A 188 31.53 -1.25 24.27
N THR A 189 30.27 -1.65 24.11
CA THR A 189 29.86 -3.04 23.86
C THR A 189 29.17 -3.15 22.50
N ASP A 190 29.62 -4.06 21.66
CA ASP A 190 28.98 -4.42 20.41
C ASP A 190 29.04 -5.93 20.13
N GLU A 191 28.03 -6.44 19.44
CA GLU A 191 28.04 -7.76 18.82
C GLU A 191 27.98 -7.59 17.31
N GLY A 192 29.13 -7.44 16.67
CA GLY A 192 29.14 -7.15 15.24
C GLY A 192 30.48 -7.32 14.56
N GLY A 193 30.45 -7.14 13.24
CA GLY A 193 31.58 -7.46 12.38
C GLY A 193 31.57 -6.64 11.10
N ARG A 194 32.39 -7.08 10.15
CA ARG A 194 32.48 -6.44 8.84
C ARG A 194 31.83 -7.33 7.79
N ASP A 195 30.98 -6.74 6.95
CA ASP A 195 30.32 -7.45 5.85
C ASP A 195 30.17 -6.55 4.63
N THR A 196 30.33 -7.13 3.45
CA THR A 196 30.01 -6.53 2.15
C THR A 196 28.58 -6.01 2.04
N VAL A 197 27.64 -6.47 2.88
CA VAL A 197 26.27 -5.93 2.95
C VAL A 197 26.26 -4.42 3.23
N ALA A 198 27.19 -3.90 4.05
CA ALA A 198 27.35 -2.46 4.29
C ALA A 198 27.94 -1.69 3.10
N ARG A 199 28.46 -2.37 2.07
CA ARG A 199 28.87 -1.74 0.80
C ARG A 199 27.75 -1.70 -0.23
N SER A 200 26.76 -2.56 -0.09
CA SER A 200 25.78 -2.80 -1.14
C SER A 200 24.86 -1.60 -1.31
N ALA A 201 24.89 -0.98 -2.49
CA ALA A 201 23.95 0.07 -2.87
C ALA A 201 22.48 -0.41 -2.74
N VAL A 202 22.22 -1.72 -2.86
CA VAL A 202 20.89 -2.31 -2.69
C VAL A 202 20.39 -2.17 -1.26
N THR A 203 21.26 -2.34 -0.25
CA THR A 203 20.94 -2.18 1.17
C THR A 203 20.40 -0.78 1.46
N TYR A 204 20.95 0.23 0.79
CA TYR A 204 20.55 1.64 0.94
C TYR A 204 19.41 2.06 0.00
N ALA A 205 19.26 1.40 -1.15
CA ALA A 205 18.19 1.65 -2.10
C ALA A 205 16.86 1.03 -1.66
N ALA A 206 16.89 0.04 -0.78
CA ALA A 206 15.72 -0.62 -0.21
C ALA A 206 15.89 -0.92 1.29
N PRO A 207 16.04 0.11 2.14
CA PRO A 207 16.18 -0.11 3.58
C PRO A 207 14.94 -0.84 4.10
N ALA A 208 15.15 -1.88 4.91
CA ALA A 208 14.06 -2.73 5.40
C ALA A 208 13.20 -3.37 4.28
N GLY A 209 13.73 -3.51 3.05
CA GLY A 209 12.96 -3.99 1.90
C GLY A 209 12.07 -2.92 1.24
N ILE A 210 11.93 -1.74 1.84
CA ILE A 210 11.12 -0.64 1.29
C ILE A 210 12.00 0.19 0.37
N ARG A 211 11.61 0.32 -0.91
CA ARG A 211 12.37 1.13 -1.87
C ARG A 211 12.46 2.57 -1.40
N LEU A 212 13.66 3.13 -1.38
CA LEU A 212 13.92 4.50 -0.93
C LEU A 212 13.03 5.54 -1.65
N PRO A 213 12.80 5.48 -2.97
CA PRO A 213 11.85 6.40 -3.63
C PRO A 213 10.43 6.33 -3.05
N ALA A 214 9.95 5.14 -2.66
CA ALA A 214 8.63 5.01 -2.05
C ALA A 214 8.56 5.65 -0.65
N LEU A 215 9.65 5.59 0.13
CA LEU A 215 9.75 6.34 1.40
C LEU A 215 9.77 7.85 1.14
N LEU A 216 10.53 8.30 0.15
CA LEU A 216 10.59 9.72 -0.22
C LEU A 216 9.23 10.25 -0.71
N ASP A 217 8.46 9.44 -1.44
CA ASP A 217 7.11 9.80 -1.90
C ASP A 217 6.09 9.79 -0.74
N ALA A 218 6.25 8.88 0.22
CA ALA A 218 5.42 8.78 1.42
C ALA A 218 5.77 9.81 2.52
N ALA A 219 6.71 10.72 2.26
CA ALA A 219 7.17 11.71 3.23
C ALA A 219 6.02 12.62 3.71
N SER A 220 5.67 12.49 4.99
CA SER A 220 4.72 13.37 5.67
C SER A 220 5.36 14.68 6.12
N ILE A 221 6.68 14.67 6.33
CA ILE A 221 7.46 15.82 6.81
C ILE A 221 8.68 15.97 5.91
N ARG A 222 8.88 17.18 5.36
CA ARG A 222 10.05 17.53 4.58
C ARG A 222 10.78 18.69 5.25
N LEU A 223 12.08 18.53 5.43
CA LEU A 223 12.94 19.51 6.09
C LEU A 223 13.96 20.03 5.08
N PRO A 224 14.16 21.36 5.02
CA PRO A 224 15.20 21.93 4.18
C PRO A 224 16.60 21.53 4.67
N ASN A 225 17.58 21.63 3.79
CA ASN A 225 18.98 21.42 4.14
C ASN A 225 19.43 22.36 5.27
N GLY A 226 20.22 21.84 6.22
CA GLY A 226 20.76 22.61 7.34
C GLY A 226 19.76 22.87 8.46
N THR A 227 18.64 22.15 8.47
CA THR A 227 17.63 22.28 9.52
C THR A 227 18.23 21.93 10.89
N VAL A 228 17.95 22.78 11.88
CA VAL A 228 18.26 22.54 13.29
C VAL A 228 16.94 22.50 14.06
N MET A 229 16.69 21.46 14.84
CA MET A 229 15.41 21.32 15.54
C MET A 229 15.45 20.43 16.78
N THR A 230 14.40 20.54 17.58
CA THR A 230 14.12 19.68 18.74
C THR A 230 12.72 19.08 18.51
N PRO A 231 12.62 17.88 17.91
CA PRO A 231 11.33 17.26 17.62
C PRO A 231 10.63 16.81 18.90
N GLU A 232 9.31 16.98 18.92
CA GLU A 232 8.46 16.56 20.04
C GLU A 232 7.11 16.05 19.52
N PRO A 233 6.43 15.17 20.28
CA PRO A 233 5.04 14.81 20.01
C PRO A 233 4.13 16.02 20.20
N ARG A 234 3.12 16.19 19.35
CA ARG A 234 2.13 17.29 19.51
C ARG A 234 0.73 16.76 19.71
N GLU A 235 0.09 17.24 20.76
CA GLU A 235 -1.25 16.83 21.17
C GLU A 235 -2.15 18.04 21.42
N SER A 236 -3.46 17.89 21.17
CA SER A 236 -4.47 18.88 21.54
C SER A 236 -5.73 18.17 21.99
N GLY A 237 -6.21 18.49 23.20
CA GLY A 237 -7.38 17.83 23.78
C GLY A 237 -7.21 16.32 23.97
N GLY A 238 -5.99 15.84 24.20
CA GLY A 238 -5.69 14.41 24.32
C GLY A 238 -5.74 13.62 23.00
N GLN A 239 -5.67 14.31 21.86
CA GLN A 239 -5.60 13.72 20.53
C GLN A 239 -4.30 14.12 19.85
N CYS A 240 -3.73 13.20 19.07
CA CYS A 240 -2.51 13.48 18.32
C CYS A 240 -2.79 14.43 17.16
N ILE A 241 -2.00 15.50 17.06
CA ILE A 241 -2.09 16.45 15.94
C ILE A 241 -1.15 16.01 14.84
N HIS A 242 -1.67 15.50 13.73
CA HIS A 242 -0.84 15.15 12.58
C HIS A 242 -0.36 16.41 11.86
N GLY A 243 0.92 16.48 11.51
CA GLY A 243 1.47 17.61 10.77
C GLY A 243 2.99 17.70 10.82
N ALA A 244 3.55 18.68 10.11
CA ALA A 244 5.00 18.81 9.89
C ALA A 244 5.84 19.03 11.17
N ALA A 245 5.20 19.43 12.26
CA ALA A 245 5.86 19.73 13.54
C ALA A 245 5.69 18.62 14.59
N ASN A 246 5.08 17.49 14.24
CA ASN A 246 4.88 16.37 15.15
C ASN A 246 5.64 15.16 14.63
N TRP A 247 6.56 14.62 15.42
CA TRP A 247 7.35 13.45 15.04
C TRP A 247 6.83 12.14 15.65
N GLY A 248 5.62 12.17 16.20
CA GLY A 248 5.06 11.04 16.92
C GLY A 248 5.55 10.94 18.36
N GLY A 249 4.90 10.06 19.13
CA GLY A 249 5.24 9.81 20.52
C GLY A 249 6.00 8.51 20.70
N HIS A 250 7.14 8.55 21.39
CA HIS A 250 7.76 7.32 21.88
C HIS A 250 6.95 6.78 23.08
N GLY A 251 6.50 5.53 22.99
CA GLY A 251 5.85 4.82 24.11
C GLY A 251 4.33 5.04 24.17
N ASN A 252 3.82 5.38 25.36
CA ASN A 252 2.39 5.52 25.62
C ASN A 252 1.99 7.00 25.53
N GLY A 253 0.95 7.30 24.75
CA GLY A 253 0.46 8.67 24.56
C GLY A 253 -0.51 8.74 23.39
N SER A 254 -1.16 9.89 23.18
CA SER A 254 -2.12 9.99 22.08
C SER A 254 -1.42 9.90 20.71
N CYS A 255 -0.14 10.25 20.65
CA CYS A 255 0.72 10.11 19.46
C CYS A 255 1.50 8.80 19.35
N ALA A 256 1.21 7.79 20.19
CA ALA A 256 1.92 6.50 20.19
C ALA A 256 1.86 5.76 18.85
N ASP A 257 0.76 5.92 18.10
CA ASP A 257 0.54 5.26 16.81
C ASP A 257 0.91 6.14 15.61
N TYR A 258 1.28 7.41 15.84
CA TYR A 258 1.64 8.32 14.76
C TYR A 258 3.13 8.18 14.41
N SER A 259 3.43 7.45 13.33
CA SER A 259 4.80 7.19 12.86
C SER A 259 5.05 7.82 11.49
N PRO A 260 5.42 9.11 11.41
CA PRO A 260 5.62 9.80 10.15
C PRO A 260 6.87 9.31 9.40
N VAL A 261 6.88 9.53 8.09
CA VAL A 261 8.11 9.51 7.28
C VAL A 261 8.64 10.93 7.18
N VAL A 262 9.83 11.16 7.74
CA VAL A 262 10.53 12.44 7.78
C VAL A 262 11.69 12.41 6.80
N VAL A 263 11.76 13.39 5.91
CA VAL A 263 12.82 13.53 4.92
C VAL A 263 13.54 14.86 5.11
N ALA A 264 14.84 14.82 5.38
CA ALA A 264 15.71 15.99 5.29
C ALA A 264 16.45 15.99 3.96
N GLU A 265 16.31 17.08 3.20
CA GLU A 265 16.89 17.23 1.86
C GLU A 265 18.43 17.35 1.86
N GLY A 266 19.04 17.54 3.03
CA GLY A 266 20.49 17.60 3.21
C GLY A 266 20.86 17.30 4.65
N ASP A 267 21.74 18.11 5.22
CA ASP A 267 22.20 17.95 6.61
C ASP A 267 21.08 18.27 7.59
N LEU A 268 21.03 17.52 8.68
CA LEU A 268 20.05 17.67 9.76
C LEU A 268 20.77 17.64 11.11
N ARG A 269 20.43 18.61 11.97
CA ARG A 269 20.89 18.65 13.36
C ARG A 269 19.71 18.60 14.31
N ILE A 270 19.71 17.61 15.20
CA ILE A 270 18.70 17.42 16.24
C ILE A 270 19.30 17.86 17.58
N ARG A 271 18.61 18.71 18.34
CA ARG A 271 19.00 19.22 19.65
C ARG A 271 18.08 18.68 20.73
N GLY A 272 18.15 17.37 20.91
CA GLY A 272 17.36 16.58 21.84
C GLY A 272 15.92 16.35 21.41
N GLY A 273 15.08 15.93 22.36
CA GLY A 273 13.66 15.65 22.14
C GLY A 273 13.40 14.19 21.80
N GLY A 274 12.42 13.93 20.95
CA GLY A 274 12.12 12.56 20.53
C GLY A 274 11.08 12.42 19.43
N GLY A 275 10.93 11.20 18.97
CA GLY A 275 9.96 10.88 17.92
C GLY A 275 10.00 9.41 17.51
N GLN A 276 9.34 9.12 16.40
CA GLN A 276 9.30 7.77 15.83
C GLN A 276 9.01 7.77 14.33
N GLY A 277 9.09 6.59 13.73
CA GLY A 277 8.77 6.36 12.32
C GLY A 277 10.01 6.12 11.46
N ALA A 278 10.06 6.73 10.29
CA ALA A 278 11.20 6.64 9.39
C ALA A 278 11.82 8.03 9.18
N LEU A 279 13.11 8.15 9.45
CA LEU A 279 13.89 9.36 9.23
C LEU A 279 14.91 9.12 8.11
N VAL A 280 14.76 9.84 7.02
CA VAL A 280 15.67 9.79 5.86
C VAL A 280 16.39 11.13 5.76
N VAL A 281 17.71 11.12 5.83
CA VAL A 281 18.57 12.31 5.77
C VAL A 281 19.49 12.15 4.57
N ALA A 282 19.36 13.04 3.58
CA ALA A 282 20.19 13.00 2.38
C ALA A 282 21.64 13.44 2.66
N GLY A 283 21.86 14.22 3.72
CA GLY A 283 23.18 14.63 4.20
C GLY A 283 23.59 13.94 5.51
N ARG A 284 24.40 14.62 6.30
CA ARG A 284 24.86 14.17 7.62
C ARG A 284 23.78 14.41 8.68
N LEU A 285 23.58 13.42 9.54
CA LEU A 285 22.73 13.54 10.72
C LEU A 285 23.60 13.77 11.96
N VAL A 286 23.38 14.89 12.65
CA VAL A 286 23.99 15.18 13.95
C VAL A 286 22.91 15.19 15.01
N ILE A 287 23.07 14.38 16.06
CA ILE A 287 22.14 14.30 17.19
C ILE A 287 22.86 14.79 18.44
N GLU A 288 22.47 15.93 18.94
CA GLU A 288 22.90 16.51 20.21
C GLU A 288 21.86 16.08 21.26
N GLY A 289 22.22 15.16 22.16
CA GLY A 289 21.30 14.59 23.16
C GLY A 289 20.86 15.59 24.24
N PRO A 290 19.84 15.22 25.05
CA PRO A 290 19.19 13.90 25.13
C PRO A 290 18.13 13.69 24.04
N PHE A 291 18.17 12.57 23.32
CA PHE A 291 17.26 12.27 22.21
C PHE A 291 16.76 10.83 22.23
N HIS A 292 15.46 10.63 22.03
CA HIS A 292 14.86 9.30 21.98
C HIS A 292 14.09 9.06 20.68
N TYR A 293 14.50 8.08 19.87
CA TYR A 293 13.84 7.77 18.60
C TYR A 293 13.46 6.30 18.48
N ARG A 294 12.25 6.01 17.99
CA ARG A 294 11.80 4.65 17.69
C ARG A 294 11.57 4.45 16.20
N GLY A 295 12.35 3.62 15.55
CA GLY A 295 12.14 3.23 14.15
C GLY A 295 13.39 3.20 13.29
N LEU A 296 13.25 3.62 12.04
CA LEU A 296 14.29 3.50 11.02
C LEU A 296 14.96 4.85 10.78
N ILE A 297 16.29 4.89 10.81
CA ILE A 297 17.08 6.06 10.42
C ILE A 297 17.96 5.68 9.23
N VAL A 298 17.92 6.48 8.17
CA VAL A 298 18.79 6.36 6.99
C VAL A 298 19.50 7.70 6.81
N ALA A 299 20.80 7.76 7.09
CA ALA A 299 21.60 8.97 6.98
C ALA A 299 22.69 8.82 5.92
N ALA A 300 22.49 9.42 4.75
CA ALA A 300 23.39 9.21 3.62
C ALA A 300 24.78 9.82 3.84
N GLY A 301 24.91 10.92 4.59
CA GLY A 301 26.19 11.57 4.89
C GLY A 301 26.87 11.12 6.19
N GLY A 302 26.34 10.09 6.86
CA GLY A 302 26.84 9.61 8.15
C GLY A 302 26.00 10.05 9.35
N LEU A 303 26.32 9.48 10.52
CA LEU A 303 25.69 9.76 11.80
C LEU A 303 26.75 10.21 12.81
N GLU A 304 26.43 11.26 13.57
CA GLU A 304 27.20 11.70 14.71
C GLU A 304 26.26 11.95 15.89
N THR A 305 26.50 11.31 17.03
CA THR A 305 25.79 11.62 18.28
C THR A 305 26.73 12.37 19.22
N THR A 306 26.24 13.39 19.92
CA THR A 306 27.01 14.17 20.89
C THR A 306 26.11 14.52 22.08
N GLY A 307 26.68 14.92 23.22
CA GLY A 307 25.89 15.38 24.38
C GLY A 307 25.28 14.28 25.27
N GLY A 308 25.51 13.01 24.95
CA GLY A 308 25.10 11.84 25.73
C GLY A 308 23.58 11.59 25.77
N ALA A 309 23.16 10.42 26.29
CA ALA A 309 21.76 10.04 26.44
C ALA A 309 20.94 10.07 25.14
N VAL A 310 21.52 9.53 24.07
CA VAL A 310 20.82 9.25 22.80
C VAL A 310 20.40 7.78 22.77
N THR A 311 19.10 7.53 22.65
CA THR A 311 18.55 6.17 22.52
C THR A 311 17.80 6.04 21.20
N ILE A 312 18.14 4.99 20.44
CA ILE A 312 17.48 4.68 19.18
C ILE A 312 16.98 3.23 19.25
N ASP A 313 15.67 3.08 19.39
CA ASP A 313 14.97 1.80 19.34
C ASP A 313 14.62 1.46 17.89
N GLY A 314 15.52 0.78 17.20
CA GLY A 314 15.28 0.33 15.83
C GLY A 314 16.57 0.10 15.06
N ALA A 315 16.66 0.68 13.86
CA ALA A 315 17.85 0.51 13.03
C ALA A 315 18.33 1.81 12.39
N VAL A 316 19.65 1.92 12.27
CA VAL A 316 20.37 3.02 11.66
C VAL A 316 21.17 2.49 10.48
N LEU A 317 21.02 3.12 9.32
CA LEU A 317 21.82 2.88 8.13
C LEU A 317 22.54 4.16 7.73
N THR A 318 23.86 4.13 7.69
CA THR A 318 24.66 5.19 7.05
C THR A 318 25.24 4.70 5.74
N SER A 319 25.23 5.53 4.68
CA SER A 319 25.60 5.10 3.32
C SER A 319 27.00 4.48 3.24
N ALA A 320 27.32 3.90 2.07
CA ALA A 320 28.62 3.32 1.73
C ALA A 320 29.85 4.23 2.00
N MET A 321 29.67 5.55 2.18
CA MET A 321 30.74 6.49 2.55
C MET A 321 30.45 7.27 3.83
N GLY A 322 29.36 6.96 4.53
CA GLY A 322 28.94 7.66 5.74
C GLY A 322 29.54 7.00 6.98
N ASP A 323 30.41 7.73 7.68
CA ASP A 323 30.93 7.31 8.98
C ASP A 323 29.84 7.37 10.07
N ALA A 324 30.05 6.60 11.14
CA ALA A 324 29.20 6.61 12.32
C ALA A 324 30.04 6.87 13.58
N THR A 325 29.82 8.01 14.23
CA THR A 325 30.44 8.33 15.51
C THR A 325 29.37 8.36 16.59
N LEU A 326 29.48 7.46 17.57
CA LEU A 326 28.52 7.31 18.66
C LEU A 326 29.14 7.68 20.00
N HIS A 327 28.49 8.61 20.69
CA HIS A 327 28.76 8.97 22.08
C HIS A 327 27.62 8.47 22.98
N GLY A 328 27.98 7.86 24.11
CA GLY A 328 27.05 7.43 25.17
C GLY A 328 26.54 8.58 26.03
#